data_AF-H1YER7-F1
#
_entry.id   AF-H1YER7-F1
#
_cell.length_a   1.000
_cell.length_b   1.000
_cell.length_c   1.000
_cell.angle_alpha   90.00
_cell.angle_beta   90.00
_cell.angle_gamma   90.00
#
_symmetry.space_group_name_H-M   'P 1'
#
loop_
_entity.id
_entity.type
_entity.pdbx_description
1 polymer ?
#
loop_
_entity_poly.entity_id
_entity_poly.type
_entity_poly.pdbx_seq_one_letter_code
_entity_poly.pdbx_strand_id
1 'polypeptide(L)'
;MDILNWIDKKYTDIENDKLYKEYFSSISLEEGIDVLFLLNLSMGIDIILNKNYHVKGIHFYSGSQKGGSRFEGNLPFNLDFSFSQQDTRSLLGMPNSSGGGDFSFLYGVVPDWDKYLFDSYSLNLQFSKDKLTIDLITVDSLFG
;
A
#
# COMPACT_ATOMS: atom_id res chain seq x y z
N MET A 1 5.49 -2.16 13.12
CA MET A 1 5.34 -3.33 12.22
C MET A 1 6.64 -3.51 11.47
N ASP A 2 7.21 -4.70 11.49
CA ASP A 2 8.59 -4.92 11.05
C ASP A 2 8.80 -4.70 9.53
N ILE A 3 7.74 -4.90 8.73
CA ILE A 3 7.81 -4.77 7.27
C ILE A 3 8.04 -3.33 6.79
N LEU A 4 7.56 -2.34 7.54
CA LEU A 4 7.76 -0.92 7.16
C LEU A 4 9.23 -0.49 7.31
N ASN A 5 10.02 -1.23 8.08
CA ASN A 5 11.47 -0.99 8.19
C ASN A 5 12.23 -1.36 6.92
N TRP A 6 11.55 -1.87 5.89
CA TRP A 6 12.12 -2.10 4.57
C TRP A 6 12.13 -0.86 3.69
N ILE A 7 11.26 0.13 3.95
CA ILE A 7 11.21 1.38 3.19
C ILE A 7 12.61 2.02 3.17
N ASP A 8 13.01 2.51 2.01
CA ASP A 8 14.33 3.07 1.69
C ASP A 8 15.52 2.08 1.75
N LYS A 9 15.30 0.81 2.08
CA LYS A 9 16.38 -0.20 1.99
C LYS A 9 16.50 -0.74 0.59
N LYS A 10 17.71 -1.19 0.26
CA LYS A 10 17.94 -1.92 -0.98
C LYS A 10 17.30 -3.31 -0.88
N TYR A 11 16.75 -3.79 -1.99
CA TYR A 11 16.17 -5.13 -2.12
C TYR A 11 17.09 -6.23 -1.56
N THR A 12 18.39 -6.16 -1.86
CA THR A 12 19.40 -7.13 -1.39
C THR A 12 19.57 -7.15 0.13
N ASP A 13 19.18 -6.07 0.82
CA ASP A 13 19.28 -5.98 2.29
C ASP A 13 18.07 -6.61 2.96
N ILE A 14 16.96 -6.79 2.24
CA ILE A 14 15.70 -7.32 2.77
C ILE A 14 15.41 -8.75 2.31
N GLU A 15 16.00 -9.22 1.21
CA GLU A 15 15.70 -10.57 0.66
C GLU A 15 16.03 -11.73 1.63
N ASN A 16 16.88 -11.46 2.61
CA ASN A 16 17.25 -12.40 3.66
C ASN A 16 16.39 -12.32 4.93
N ASP A 17 15.55 -11.29 5.04
CA ASP A 17 14.61 -11.11 6.15
C ASP A 17 13.62 -12.27 6.23
N LYS A 18 13.25 -12.68 7.45
CA LYS A 18 12.31 -13.77 7.67
C LYS A 18 10.95 -13.47 7.06
N LEU A 19 10.43 -12.25 7.24
CA LEU A 19 9.15 -11.83 6.70
C LEU A 19 9.21 -11.74 5.17
N TYR A 20 10.37 -11.39 4.60
CA TYR A 20 10.53 -11.41 3.15
C TYR A 20 10.37 -12.83 2.62
N LYS A 21 11.03 -13.82 3.24
CA LYS A 21 10.89 -15.22 2.85
C LYS A 21 9.46 -15.74 3.07
N GLU A 22 8.77 -15.27 4.09
CA GLU A 22 7.37 -15.63 4.35
C GLU A 22 6.44 -15.09 3.26
N TYR A 23 6.60 -13.82 2.87
CA TYR A 23 5.69 -13.16 1.93
C TYR A 23 6.13 -13.21 0.48
N PHE A 24 7.38 -13.51 0.15
CA PHE A 24 7.91 -13.26 -1.20
C PHE A 24 8.85 -14.35 -1.74
N SER A 25 8.97 -15.51 -1.08
CA SER A 25 9.92 -16.56 -1.52
C SER A 25 9.64 -17.19 -2.90
N SER A 26 8.48 -16.97 -3.49
CA SER A 26 8.04 -17.65 -4.72
C SER A 26 7.36 -16.73 -5.73
N ILE A 27 7.76 -15.46 -5.78
CA ILE A 27 7.11 -14.45 -6.62
C ILE A 27 8.01 -13.92 -7.73
N SER A 28 7.36 -13.34 -8.75
CA SER A 28 8.01 -12.73 -9.91
C SER A 28 8.17 -11.23 -9.71
N LEU A 29 9.25 -10.67 -10.27
CA LEU A 29 9.42 -9.22 -10.44
C LEU A 29 8.67 -8.79 -11.70
N GLU A 30 7.78 -7.81 -11.58
CA GLU A 30 7.08 -7.20 -12.70
C GLU A 30 7.58 -5.76 -12.94
N GLU A 31 7.73 -5.38 -14.20
CA GLU A 31 8.14 -4.02 -14.57
C GLU A 31 6.92 -3.12 -14.78
N GLY A 32 6.89 -2.00 -14.07
CA GLY A 32 5.94 -0.91 -14.28
C GLY A 32 6.59 0.31 -14.94
N ILE A 33 5.82 1.37 -15.12
CA ILE A 33 6.36 2.66 -15.57
C ILE A 33 7.20 3.26 -14.43
N ASP A 34 8.51 3.28 -14.60
CA ASP A 34 9.52 3.83 -13.68
C ASP A 34 9.66 3.14 -12.30
N VAL A 35 8.98 2.02 -12.09
CA VAL A 35 9.05 1.21 -10.86
C VAL A 35 9.09 -0.27 -11.21
N LEU A 36 9.55 -1.07 -10.26
CA LEU A 36 9.46 -2.53 -10.31
C LEU A 36 8.54 -2.99 -9.18
N PHE A 37 7.78 -4.06 -9.40
CA PHE A 37 6.87 -4.62 -8.41
C PHE A 37 7.30 -6.04 -8.04
N LEU A 38 7.37 -6.31 -6.75
CA LEU A 38 7.43 -7.67 -6.19
C LEU A 38 6.02 -8.02 -5.71
N LEU A 39 5.24 -8.66 -6.58
CA LEU A 39 3.81 -8.91 -6.31
C LEU A 39 3.61 -10.24 -5.58
N ASN A 40 2.95 -10.22 -4.43
CA ASN A 40 2.30 -11.40 -3.87
C ASN A 40 0.79 -11.20 -3.71
N LEU A 41 0.08 -11.25 -4.84
CA LEU A 41 -1.37 -11.16 -4.87
C LEU A 41 -2.06 -12.27 -4.05
N SER A 42 -1.43 -13.45 -3.89
CA SER A 42 -2.01 -14.54 -3.10
C SER A 42 -2.03 -14.25 -1.59
N MET A 43 -1.19 -13.33 -1.12
CA MET A 43 -1.15 -12.86 0.26
C MET A 43 -1.62 -11.42 0.42
N GLY A 44 -2.10 -10.78 -0.65
CA GLY A 44 -2.59 -9.41 -0.59
C GLY A 44 -1.52 -8.38 -0.26
N ILE A 45 -0.27 -8.59 -0.66
CA ILE A 45 0.82 -7.65 -0.41
C ILE A 45 1.75 -7.52 -1.63
N ASP A 46 2.26 -6.31 -1.87
CA ASP A 46 3.38 -6.11 -2.79
C ASP A 46 4.44 -5.15 -2.24
N ILE A 47 5.61 -5.16 -2.89
CA ILE A 47 6.66 -4.15 -2.68
C ILE A 47 6.88 -3.41 -3.99
N ILE A 48 6.92 -2.09 -3.90
CA ILE A 48 7.28 -1.18 -4.99
C ILE A 48 8.77 -0.85 -4.84
N LEU A 49 9.55 -1.10 -5.88
CA LEU A 49 10.95 -0.73 -5.95
C LEU A 49 11.15 0.40 -6.96
N ASN A 50 12.09 1.31 -6.67
CA ASN A 50 12.60 2.24 -7.68
C ASN A 50 13.60 1.52 -8.62
N LYS A 51 14.07 2.21 -9.68
CA LYS A 51 15.03 1.65 -10.65
C LYS A 51 16.39 1.26 -10.04
N ASN A 52 16.70 1.77 -8.86
CA ASN A 52 17.91 1.42 -8.11
C ASN A 52 17.65 0.27 -7.12
N TYR A 53 16.53 -0.43 -7.24
CA TYR A 53 16.10 -1.53 -6.38
C TYR A 53 15.98 -1.16 -4.91
N HIS A 54 15.68 0.10 -4.59
CA HIS A 54 15.31 0.49 -3.22
C HIS A 54 13.80 0.39 -3.06
N VAL A 55 13.36 -0.05 -1.89
CA VAL A 55 11.94 -0.12 -1.53
C VAL A 55 11.38 1.29 -1.43
N LYS A 56 10.54 1.63 -2.40
CA LYS A 56 9.82 2.89 -2.48
C LYS A 56 8.50 2.83 -1.71
N GLY A 57 7.87 1.66 -1.64
CA GLY A 57 6.58 1.54 -0.96
C GLY A 57 6.12 0.10 -0.84
N ILE A 58 5.02 -0.08 -0.11
CA ILE A 58 4.41 -1.38 0.18
C ILE A 58 2.89 -1.21 0.08
N HIS A 59 2.23 -2.07 -0.71
CA HIS A 59 0.77 -2.16 -0.74
C HIS A 59 0.25 -3.28 0.14
N PHE A 60 -0.87 -3.01 0.80
CA PHE A 60 -1.69 -4.02 1.47
C PHE A 60 -3.12 -3.98 0.90
N TYR A 61 -3.58 -5.12 0.41
CA TYR A 61 -4.86 -5.26 -0.27
C TYR A 61 -5.93 -5.84 0.64
N SER A 62 -7.14 -5.28 0.58
CA SER A 62 -8.31 -5.82 1.28
C SER A 62 -8.91 -7.07 0.61
N GLY A 63 -8.46 -7.41 -0.60
CA GLY A 63 -9.04 -8.45 -1.44
C GLY A 63 -10.28 -8.02 -2.23
N SER A 64 -10.72 -6.76 -2.13
CA SER A 64 -11.87 -6.24 -2.90
C SER A 64 -11.54 -5.99 -4.38
N GLN A 65 -10.25 -5.82 -4.71
CA GLN A 65 -9.78 -5.60 -6.08
C GLN A 65 -9.52 -6.92 -6.82
N LYS A 66 -9.87 -6.96 -8.12
CA LYS A 66 -9.85 -8.19 -8.93
C LYS A 66 -8.47 -8.87 -8.94
N GLY A 67 -8.40 -10.08 -8.38
CA GLY A 67 -7.27 -11.01 -8.53
C GLY A 67 -6.33 -11.12 -7.33
N GLY A 68 -6.48 -10.28 -6.30
CA GLY A 68 -5.71 -10.34 -5.06
C GLY A 68 -6.50 -10.91 -3.89
N SER A 69 -5.83 -11.65 -3.00
CA SER A 69 -6.35 -12.03 -1.69
C SER A 69 -6.25 -10.86 -0.71
N ARG A 70 -6.95 -10.96 0.42
CA ARG A 70 -6.81 -10.02 1.53
C ARG A 70 -5.49 -10.26 2.25
N PHE A 71 -4.82 -9.17 2.64
CA PHE A 71 -3.70 -9.25 3.57
C PHE A 71 -4.20 -9.57 4.97
N GLU A 72 -3.76 -10.71 5.51
CA GLU A 72 -4.16 -11.20 6.84
C GLU A 72 -3.12 -10.91 7.94
N GLY A 73 -2.02 -10.24 7.60
CA GLY A 73 -1.04 -9.77 8.58
C GLY A 73 -1.50 -8.52 9.32
N ASN A 74 -0.70 -8.08 10.29
CA ASN A 74 -0.99 -6.84 11.01
C ASN A 74 -0.88 -5.63 10.07
N LEU A 75 -1.90 -4.78 10.01
CA LEU A 75 -1.81 -3.54 9.23
C LEU A 75 -1.07 -2.45 10.01
N PRO A 76 -0.43 -1.50 9.31
CA PRO A 76 0.25 -0.40 9.97
C PRO A 76 -0.75 0.57 10.61
N PHE A 77 -0.30 1.36 11.59
CA PHE A 77 -1.08 2.41 12.25
C PHE A 77 -2.39 1.96 12.94
N ASN A 78 -2.48 0.68 13.34
CA ASN A 78 -3.70 0.08 13.91
C ASN A 78 -4.93 0.21 12.99
N LEU A 79 -4.70 0.27 11.68
CA LEU A 79 -5.77 0.28 10.69
C LEU A 79 -6.41 -1.10 10.57
N ASP A 80 -7.66 -1.12 10.12
CA ASP A 80 -8.37 -2.32 9.70
C ASP A 80 -9.07 -2.05 8.37
N PHE A 81 -9.12 -3.03 7.47
CA PHE A 81 -9.79 -2.86 6.17
C PHE A 81 -11.31 -2.59 6.31
N SER A 82 -11.92 -2.94 7.43
CA SER A 82 -13.33 -2.63 7.73
C SER A 82 -13.58 -1.17 8.14
N PHE A 83 -12.53 -0.35 8.30
CA PHE A 83 -12.70 1.05 8.66
C PHE A 83 -13.24 1.88 7.51
N SER A 84 -14.20 2.75 7.82
CA SER A 84 -14.68 3.78 6.90
C SER A 84 -13.68 4.93 6.80
N GLN A 85 -13.89 5.81 5.81
CA GLN A 85 -13.14 7.07 5.74
C GLN A 85 -13.32 7.92 7.01
N GLN A 86 -14.50 7.87 7.64
CA GLN A 86 -14.73 8.59 8.89
C GLN A 86 -13.98 7.96 10.07
N ASP A 87 -13.93 6.63 10.15
CA ASP A 87 -13.21 5.92 11.22
C ASP A 87 -11.70 6.21 11.12
N THR A 88 -11.14 6.13 9.91
CA THR A 88 -9.71 6.41 9.68
C THR A 88 -9.34 7.85 10.05
N ARG A 89 -10.17 8.83 9.71
CA ARG A 89 -9.96 10.24 10.10
C ARG A 89 -10.13 10.47 11.60
N SER A 90 -11.00 9.70 12.25
CA SER A 90 -11.15 9.75 13.71
C SER A 90 -9.92 9.18 14.42
N LEU A 91 -9.29 8.15 13.82
CA LEU A 91 -8.08 7.52 14.34
C LEU A 91 -6.80 8.34 14.06
N LEU A 92 -6.64 8.83 12.83
CA LEU A 92 -5.40 9.43 12.33
C LEU A 92 -5.43 10.96 12.29
N GLY A 93 -6.59 11.57 12.51
CA GLY A 93 -6.82 13.01 12.29
C GLY A 93 -7.18 13.34 10.85
N MET A 94 -7.14 14.63 10.51
CA MET A 94 -7.43 15.08 9.14
C MET A 94 -6.27 14.75 8.20
N PRO A 95 -6.53 14.26 6.98
CA PRO A 95 -5.49 13.99 6.01
C PRO A 95 -4.85 15.28 5.48
N ASN A 96 -3.60 15.20 5.05
CA ASN A 96 -2.89 16.31 4.40
C ASN A 96 -3.45 16.59 3.00
N SER A 97 -3.94 15.57 2.31
CA SER A 97 -4.69 15.71 1.07
C SER A 97 -5.71 14.59 0.90
N SER A 98 -6.75 14.86 0.12
CA SER A 98 -7.80 13.88 -0.21
C SER A 98 -8.31 14.13 -1.63
N GLY A 99 -8.88 13.12 -2.27
CA GLY A 99 -9.46 13.27 -3.60
C GLY A 99 -10.18 12.00 -4.06
N GLY A 100 -10.47 11.93 -5.35
CA GLY A 100 -11.25 10.83 -5.93
C GLY A 100 -12.76 11.08 -5.88
N GLY A 101 -13.55 10.03 -6.10
CA GLY A 101 -15.01 10.08 -6.20
C GLY A 101 -15.54 10.55 -7.56
N ASP A 102 -14.74 11.30 -8.31
CA ASP A 102 -15.09 11.81 -9.63
C ASP A 102 -14.88 10.78 -10.75
N PHE A 103 -15.71 10.90 -11.78
CA PHE A 103 -15.56 10.14 -13.01
C PHE A 103 -14.50 10.76 -13.91
N SER A 104 -13.49 9.97 -14.27
CA SER A 104 -12.53 10.25 -15.32
C SER A 104 -12.89 9.49 -16.58
N PHE A 105 -12.92 10.18 -17.73
CA PHE A 105 -13.16 9.53 -19.02
C PHE A 105 -12.10 8.45 -19.36
N LEU A 106 -10.87 8.61 -18.88
CA LEU A 106 -9.76 7.69 -19.14
C LEU A 106 -9.72 6.52 -18.15
N TYR A 107 -10.11 6.74 -16.90
CA TYR A 107 -9.86 5.80 -15.80
C TYR A 107 -11.15 5.30 -15.11
N GLY A 108 -12.32 5.71 -15.61
CA GLY A 108 -13.58 5.45 -14.92
C GLY A 108 -13.69 6.24 -13.62
N VAL A 109 -14.44 5.72 -12.66
CA VAL A 109 -14.55 6.35 -11.34
C VAL A 109 -13.23 6.19 -10.60
N VAL A 110 -12.58 7.30 -10.28
CA VAL A 110 -11.38 7.31 -9.45
C VAL A 110 -11.83 7.02 -8.02
N PRO A 111 -11.31 5.98 -7.34
CA PRO A 111 -11.68 5.69 -5.97
C PRO A 111 -11.40 6.88 -5.06
N ASP A 112 -12.20 7.07 -4.03
CA ASP A 112 -11.91 8.06 -2.99
C ASP A 112 -10.64 7.68 -2.23
N TRP A 113 -9.83 8.68 -1.89
CA TRP A 113 -8.59 8.47 -1.18
C TRP A 113 -8.25 9.60 -0.21
N ASP A 114 -7.51 9.25 0.84
CA ASP A 114 -6.90 10.15 1.81
C ASP A 114 -5.39 9.90 1.87
N LYS A 115 -4.60 10.96 2.02
CA LYS A 115 -3.14 10.90 2.18
C LYS A 115 -2.70 11.62 3.44
N TYR A 116 -1.88 10.93 4.21
CA TYR A 116 -1.24 11.42 5.44
C TYR A 116 0.27 11.47 5.24
N LEU A 117 0.89 12.56 5.67
CA LEU A 117 2.33 12.78 5.61
C LEU A 117 2.91 12.66 7.01
N PHE A 118 3.94 11.84 7.14
CA PHE A 118 4.78 11.71 8.33
C PHE A 118 6.20 12.17 7.99
N ASP A 119 7.11 12.17 8.96
CA ASP A 119 8.45 12.75 8.76
C ASP A 119 9.27 12.05 7.65
N SER A 120 9.12 10.73 7.47
CA SER A 120 9.92 9.95 6.53
C SER A 120 9.11 9.11 5.52
N TYR A 121 7.78 9.07 5.64
CA TYR A 121 6.91 8.31 4.76
C TYR A 121 5.55 8.98 4.61
N SER A 122 4.80 8.56 3.60
CA SER A 122 3.39 8.86 3.45
C SER A 122 2.54 7.60 3.56
N LEU A 123 1.33 7.77 4.09
CA LEU A 123 0.29 6.76 4.11
C LEU A 123 -0.82 7.21 3.16
N ASN A 124 -1.12 6.40 2.16
CA ASN A 124 -2.26 6.61 1.27
C ASN A 124 -3.30 5.53 1.55
N LEU A 125 -4.55 5.96 1.75
CA LEU A 125 -5.69 5.08 1.96
C LEU A 125 -6.62 5.24 0.77
N GLN A 126 -6.93 4.15 0.08
CA GLN A 126 -7.97 4.11 -0.94
C GLN A 126 -9.20 3.45 -0.34
N PHE A 127 -10.38 4.05 -0.53
CA PHE A 127 -11.63 3.56 0.02
C PHE A 127 -12.52 2.90 -1.04
N SER A 128 -13.44 2.07 -0.56
CA SER A 128 -14.56 1.59 -1.35
C SER A 128 -15.41 2.76 -1.87
N LYS A 129 -16.21 2.50 -2.91
CA LYS A 129 -17.06 3.51 -3.53
C LYS A 129 -18.02 4.22 -2.56
N ASP A 130 -18.50 3.52 -1.54
CA ASP A 130 -19.38 4.05 -0.50
C ASP A 130 -18.62 4.59 0.72
N LYS A 131 -17.28 4.51 0.71
CA LYS A 131 -16.36 4.98 1.75
C LYS A 131 -16.51 4.26 3.08
N LEU A 132 -17.13 3.08 3.07
CA LEU A 132 -17.38 2.27 4.27
C LEU A 132 -16.24 1.31 4.62
N THR A 133 -15.35 1.01 3.67
CA THR A 133 -14.19 0.15 3.89
C THR A 133 -12.94 0.70 3.20
N ILE A 134 -11.76 0.26 3.64
CA ILE A 134 -10.50 0.52 2.95
C ILE A 134 -10.27 -0.58 1.92
N ASP A 135 -10.04 -0.20 0.67
CA ASP A 135 -9.72 -1.13 -0.41
C ASP A 135 -8.22 -1.43 -0.49
N LEU A 136 -7.38 -0.39 -0.29
CA LEU A 136 -5.93 -0.46 -0.41
C LEU A 136 -5.27 0.48 0.60
N ILE A 137 -4.21 -0.01 1.23
CA ILE A 137 -3.31 0.79 2.07
C ILE A 137 -1.94 0.80 1.41
N THR A 138 -1.40 2.00 1.19
CA THR A 138 -0.04 2.18 0.68
C THR A 138 0.79 2.93 1.71
N VAL A 139 1.97 2.40 2.04
CA VAL A 139 2.99 3.18 2.77
C VAL A 139 4.17 3.39 1.84
N ASP A 140 4.45 4.65 1.51
CA ASP A 140 5.49 5.06 0.57
C ASP A 140 6.57 5.90 1.24
N SER A 141 7.80 5.76 0.78
CA SER A 141 8.88 6.71 1.08
C SER A 141 8.53 8.12 0.60
N LEU A 142 8.96 9.13 1.37
CA LEU A 142 8.97 10.51 0.92
C LEU A 142 10.23 10.88 0.12
N PHE A 143 11.21 9.97 0.08
CA PHE A 143 12.46 10.13 -0.64
C PHE A 143 12.45 9.25 -1.90
N GLY A 144 12.88 9.82 -3.04
CA GLY A 144 12.88 9.16 -4.35
C GLY A 144 14.20 8.45 -4.66
#